data_AF-A0A7W9LJD2-F1
#
_entry.id   AF-A0A7W9LJD2-F1
#
_cell.length_a   1.000
_cell.length_b   1.000
_cell.length_c   1.000
_cell.angle_alpha   90.00
_cell.angle_beta   90.00
_cell.angle_gamma   90.00
#
_symmetry.space_group_name_H-M   'P 1'
#
loop_
_entity.id
_entity.type
_entity.pdbx_description
1 polymer ?
#
loop_
_entity_poly.entity_id
_entity_poly.type
_entity_poly.pdbx_seq_one_letter_code
_entity_poly.pdbx_strand_id
1 'polypeptide(L)' 'MSIDFDDRPAVVTRDEAWELLDEAAHKWLGISADEFARRHDKGKLSDDARTMHVTSLLDLARQ' A
#
# COMPACT_ATOMS: atom_id res chain seq x y z
N MET A 1 31.82 7.17 -16.68
CA MET A 1 30.37 6.95 -16.76
C MET A 1 30.11 5.61 -16.11
N SER A 2 29.85 5.62 -14.81
CA SER A 2 29.55 4.40 -14.05
C SER A 2 28.04 4.21 -14.08
N ILE A 3 27.62 3.15 -14.74
CA ILE A 3 26.25 2.65 -14.70
C ILE A 3 26.08 1.98 -13.34
N ASP A 4 25.44 2.69 -12.41
CA ASP A 4 25.04 2.18 -11.10
C ASP A 4 23.83 1.24 -11.33
N PHE A 5 24.13 -0.02 -11.65
CA PHE A 5 23.15 -1.10 -11.58
C PHE A 5 22.94 -1.46 -10.10
N ASP A 6 22.26 -0.57 -9.36
CA ASP A 6 21.68 -0.92 -8.07
C ASP A 6 20.43 -1.79 -8.33
N ASP A 7 20.65 -2.98 -8.88
CA ASP A 7 19.69 -4.09 -8.95
C ASP A 7 19.57 -4.72 -7.55
N ARG A 8 19.29 -3.89 -6.54
CA ARG A 8 18.77 -4.40 -5.29
C ARG A 8 17.33 -4.81 -5.59
N PRO A 9 16.84 -5.97 -5.08
CA PRO A 9 15.40 -6.18 -5.05
C PRO A 9 14.82 -4.91 -4.42
N ALA A 10 13.87 -4.26 -5.07
CA ALA A 10 13.24 -3.06 -4.53
C ALA A 10 12.60 -3.46 -3.19
N VAL A 11 13.37 -3.36 -2.11
CA VAL A 11 12.93 -3.55 -0.75
C VAL A 11 12.13 -2.28 -0.51
N VAL A 12 10.86 -2.33 -0.89
CA VAL A 12 9.93 -1.26 -0.65
C VAL A 12 9.98 -1.00 0.85
N THR A 13 10.48 0.17 1.21
CA THR A 13 10.53 0.56 2.61
C THR A 13 9.12 0.74 3.14
N ARG A 14 8.97 0.72 4.45
CA ARG A 14 7.66 0.92 5.08
C ARG A 14 6.99 2.23 4.64
N ASP A 15 7.77 3.31 4.51
CA ASP A 15 7.28 4.60 4.01
C ASP A 15 6.83 4.51 2.54
N GLU A 16 7.64 3.92 1.66
CA GLU A 16 7.25 3.73 0.25
C GLU A 16 6.00 2.84 0.12
N ALA A 17 5.88 1.79 0.94
CA ALA A 17 4.69 0.94 0.96
C ALA A 17 3.45 1.73 1.42
N TRP A 18 3.63 2.69 2.34
CA TRP A 18 2.55 3.58 2.78
C TRP A 18 2.16 4.59 1.71
N GLU A 19 3.11 5.12 0.94
CA GLU A 19 2.83 5.98 -0.22
C GLU A 19 2.06 5.22 -1.30
N LEU A 20 2.51 4.02 -1.66
CA LEU A 20 1.83 3.14 -2.63
C LEU A 20 0.42 2.77 -2.15
N LEU A 21 0.25 2.52 -0.85
CA LEU A 21 -1.04 2.30 -0.22
C LEU A 21 -1.93 3.53 -0.36
N ASP A 22 -1.42 4.73 -0.09
CA ASP A 22 -2.21 5.96 -0.17
C ASP A 22 -2.68 6.22 -1.60
N GLU A 23 -1.79 6.09 -2.58
CA GLU A 23 -2.14 6.22 -3.99
C GLU A 23 -3.22 5.20 -4.42
N ALA A 24 -3.07 3.94 -4.01
CA ALA A 24 -4.04 2.89 -4.31
C ALA A 24 -5.39 3.13 -3.61
N ALA A 25 -5.38 3.49 -2.33
CA ALA A 25 -6.60 3.79 -1.59
C ALA A 25 -7.32 5.01 -2.22
N HIS A 26 -6.58 6.04 -2.63
CA HIS A 26 -7.15 7.23 -3.24
C HIS A 26 -7.75 6.92 -4.62
N LYS A 27 -7.01 6.22 -5.46
CA LYS A 27 -7.41 5.90 -6.84
C LYS A 27 -8.61 4.95 -6.91
N TRP A 28 -8.67 3.95 -6.03
CA TRP A 28 -9.65 2.87 -6.15
C TRP A 28 -10.84 3.04 -5.21
N LEU A 29 -10.64 3.67 -4.05
CA LEU A 29 -11.62 3.79 -2.97
C LEU A 29 -11.97 5.25 -2.62
N GLY A 30 -11.21 6.22 -3.14
CA GLY A 30 -11.44 7.64 -2.87
C GLY A 30 -11.17 8.04 -1.42
N ILE A 31 -10.32 7.28 -0.71
CA ILE A 31 -9.94 7.52 0.68
C ILE A 31 -8.42 7.44 0.86
N SER A 32 -7.88 8.08 1.89
CA SER A 32 -6.46 7.99 2.23
C SER A 32 -6.09 6.63 2.83
N ALA A 33 -4.79 6.29 2.81
CA ALA A 33 -4.21 5.13 3.46
C ALA A 33 -4.62 4.99 4.94
N ASP A 34 -4.59 6.10 5.69
CA ASP A 34 -4.95 6.11 7.12
C ASP A 34 -6.43 5.76 7.34
N GLU A 35 -7.33 6.32 6.54
CA GLU A 35 -8.76 6.00 6.61
C GLU A 35 -9.02 4.55 6.17
N PHE A 36 -8.30 4.07 5.17
CA PHE A 36 -8.35 2.66 4.77
C PHE A 36 -7.89 1.73 5.91
N ALA A 37 -6.75 2.01 6.53
CA ALA A 37 -6.23 1.24 7.66
C ALA A 37 -7.23 1.22 8.83
N ARG A 38 -7.83 2.36 9.17
CA ARG A 38 -8.88 2.44 10.21
C ARG A 38 -10.13 1.63 9.87
N ARG A 39 -10.56 1.61 8.61
CA ARG A 39 -11.71 0.80 8.17
C ARG A 39 -11.38 -0.69 8.16
N HIS A 40 -10.14 -1.02 7.80
CA HIS A 40 -9.60 -2.38 7.85
C HIS A 40 -9.57 -2.93 9.28
N ASP A 41 -9.01 -2.19 10.25
CA ASP A 41 -8.99 -2.58 11.66
C ASP A 41 -10.40 -2.74 12.26
N LYS A 42 -11.39 -2.02 11.73
CA LYS A 42 -12.79 -2.15 12.14
C LYS A 42 -13.55 -3.26 11.43
N GLY A 43 -12.92 -3.98 10.50
CA GLY A 43 -13.55 -5.02 9.67
C GLY A 43 -14.69 -4.50 8.79
N LYS A 44 -14.64 -3.21 8.39
CA LYS A 44 -15.71 -2.53 7.61
C LYS A 44 -15.42 -2.48 6.11
N LEU A 45 -14.42 -3.21 5.65
CA LEU A 45 -14.01 -3.23 4.26
C LEU A 45 -14.66 -4.39 3.51
N SER A 46 -15.02 -4.12 2.27
CA SER A 46 -15.67 -5.07 1.36
C SER A 46 -14.62 -6.02 0.77
N ASP A 47 -14.96 -7.28 0.52
CA ASP A 47 -14.02 -8.32 0.04
C ASP A 47 -13.71 -8.27 -1.47
N ASP A 48 -13.98 -7.15 -2.14
CA ASP A 48 -13.70 -6.95 -3.55
C ASP A 48 -12.19 -7.00 -3.88
N ALA A 49 -11.85 -7.38 -5.13
CA ALA A 49 -10.48 -7.49 -5.61
C ALA A 49 -9.64 -6.20 -5.41
N ARG A 50 -10.30 -5.03 -5.46
CA ARG A 50 -9.65 -3.72 -5.22
C ARG A 50 -9.22 -3.60 -3.77
N THR A 51 -10.12 -3.93 -2.85
CA THR A 51 -9.86 -3.92 -1.42
C THR A 51 -8.78 -4.91 -1.05
N MET A 52 -8.81 -6.12 -1.63
CA MET A 52 -7.75 -7.12 -1.43
C MET A 52 -6.37 -6.63 -1.89
N HIS A 53 -6.31 -5.93 -3.03
CA HIS A 53 -5.08 -5.31 -3.52
C HIS A 53 -4.55 -4.25 -2.54
N VAL A 54 -5.42 -3.34 -2.09
CA VAL A 54 -5.06 -2.28 -1.13
C VAL A 54 -4.69 -2.87 0.25
N THR A 55 -5.36 -3.94 0.69
CA THR A 55 -5.00 -4.68 1.91
C THR A 55 -3.62 -5.30 1.83
N SER A 56 -3.21 -5.81 0.66
CA SER A 56 -1.87 -6.37 0.48
C SER A 56 -0.77 -5.31 0.64
N LEU A 57 -1.03 -4.08 0.19
CA LEU A 57 -0.14 -2.93 0.40
C LEU A 57 -0.10 -2.49 1.87
N LEU A 58 -1.25 -2.54 2.56
CA LEU A 58 -1.32 -2.24 3.99
C LEU A 58 -0.53 -3.25 4.82
N ASP A 59 -0.56 -4.52 4.46
CA ASP A 59 0.24 -5.56 5.13
C ASP A 59 1.74 -5.31 4.94
N LEU A 60 2.16 -4.99 3.72
CA LEU A 60 3.54 -4.62 3.41
C LEU A 60 4.00 -3.39 4.21
N ALA A 61 3.15 -2.37 4.35
CA ALA A 61 3.44 -1.15 5.11
C ALA A 61 3.39 -1.32 6.65
N ARG A 62 3.05 -2.53 7.13
CA ARG A 62 3.03 -2.87 8.57
C ARG A 62 4.20 -3.75 9.01
N GLN A 63 4.96 -4.34 8.08
CA GLN A 63 6.19 -5.08 8.35
C GLN A 63 7.30 -4.15 8.86
#